data_AF-A0A5N1L7Z8-F1
#
_entry.id   AF-A0A5N1L7Z8-F1
#
_cell.length_a   1.000
_cell.length_b   1.000
_cell.length_c   1.000
_cell.angle_alpha   90.00
_cell.angle_beta   90.00
_cell.angle_gamma   90.00
#
_symmetry.space_group_name_H-M   'P 1'
#
loop_
_entity.id
_entity.type
_entity.pdbx_description
1 polymer ?
#
loop_
_entity_poly.entity_id
_entity_poly.type
_entity_poly.pdbx_seq_one_letter_code
_entity_poly.pdbx_strand_id
1 'polypeptide(L)'
;MRYEFTTTGEIVPVNDGENAAEANDSVAKNDDETWTAIGRTGNGFGDSYEINGIVTGFNASGNYEIRLDGAVVTVSEVVAPADHVVEIQTTEDPSELDYELTTTGEPIPCTGDTENAADDNDSIVRNDDDTWTIDGYTGNGYGDQYYFSGEIVDFGPVEPFAAVYVDGKQIDLSPFERSPDPATEIGGGSGYANTVPESDANYVVETLSELLTALDAAGRGDTVYVAGDATIDASPVTGSDRLTVPTGVTLASNRGIDGASGGQISTGVIDYEHLMGLSEDVRLTGLRISGPETGYREYGTPVSSGVTVEGAGCEIDNTELWGFNHAALKLRTSTHIHHCHIHDNPMGGLGYGIQCLDGDNTLIEYNRFNFNRHSVASGTGEAGYEVRYNHFGGTETPSYQVGTHQPGGTTLLIHHNTFTPLRHVGQHPEEPGTHVSIRGVPEDRGEIHHNWFYNPKQPSAGRGNEAVIQPHVESLTNLHFGNNHYGQNIPDGDVGCPRR
;
A
#
# COMPACT_ATOMS: atom_id res chain seq x y z
N MET A 1 -16.26 -48.43 23.61
CA MET A 1 -16.43 -47.46 22.52
C MET A 1 -15.41 -47.80 21.45
N ARG A 2 -15.74 -47.66 20.17
CA ARG A 2 -14.75 -47.73 19.08
C ARG A 2 -14.54 -46.32 18.59
N TYR A 3 -13.29 -45.97 18.31
CA TYR A 3 -12.94 -44.73 17.66
C TYR A 3 -11.96 -44.98 16.51
N GLU A 4 -11.92 -43.99 15.64
CA GLU A 4 -11.00 -43.84 14.54
C GLU A 4 -10.71 -42.34 14.43
N PHE A 5 -9.44 -41.96 14.38
CA PHE A 5 -9.06 -40.59 14.04
C PHE A 5 -7.87 -40.56 13.10
N THR A 6 -7.81 -39.53 12.28
CA THR A 6 -6.77 -39.32 11.27
C THR A 6 -6.05 -38.01 11.52
N THR A 7 -4.74 -38.01 11.39
CA THR A 7 -3.88 -36.81 11.52
C THR A 7 -3.03 -36.59 10.27
N THR A 8 -2.63 -35.35 10.04
CA THR A 8 -1.69 -35.01 8.96
C THR A 8 -0.27 -35.54 9.21
N GLY A 9 0.15 -35.67 10.47
CA GLY A 9 1.47 -36.21 10.85
C GLY A 9 1.38 -37.47 11.72
N GLU A 10 2.54 -37.96 12.18
CA GLU A 10 2.67 -39.23 12.89
C GLU A 10 1.85 -39.30 14.18
N ILE A 11 1.27 -40.47 14.45
CA ILE A 11 0.59 -40.78 15.71
C ILE A 11 1.46 -41.76 16.50
N VAL A 12 1.85 -41.38 17.72
CA VAL A 12 2.68 -42.21 18.60
C VAL A 12 1.84 -42.67 19.79
N PRO A 13 1.58 -43.99 19.96
CA PRO A 13 0.85 -44.50 21.11
C PRO A 13 1.59 -44.26 22.42
N VAL A 14 0.90 -43.72 23.44
CA VAL A 14 1.43 -43.63 24.80
C VAL A 14 1.27 -44.99 25.47
N ASN A 15 2.38 -45.60 25.89
CA ASN A 15 2.43 -47.00 26.34
C ASN A 15 2.43 -47.18 27.87
N ASP A 16 2.26 -46.10 28.64
CA ASP A 16 2.27 -46.10 30.10
C ASP A 16 1.17 -45.20 30.69
N GLY A 17 0.68 -45.56 31.89
CA GLY A 17 -0.37 -44.84 32.59
C GLY A 17 -1.76 -45.49 32.51
N GLU A 18 -2.75 -44.87 33.17
CA GLU A 18 -4.13 -45.38 33.25
C GLU A 18 -4.88 -45.31 31.90
N ASN A 19 -4.39 -44.50 30.95
CA ASN A 19 -4.98 -44.35 29.63
C ASN A 19 -4.00 -44.73 28.50
N ALA A 20 -3.12 -45.70 28.75
CA ALA A 20 -2.18 -46.17 27.73
C ALA A 20 -2.92 -46.85 26.56
N ALA A 21 -2.46 -46.62 25.33
CA ALA A 21 -2.91 -47.40 24.19
C ALA A 21 -2.48 -48.87 24.33
N GLU A 22 -3.39 -49.81 24.05
CA GLU A 22 -3.20 -51.23 24.33
C GLU A 22 -3.10 -52.06 23.03
N ALA A 23 -2.92 -53.38 23.17
CA ALA A 23 -2.76 -54.31 22.05
C ALA A 23 -3.98 -54.41 21.09
N ASN A 24 -5.10 -53.78 21.44
CA ASN A 24 -6.29 -53.68 20.59
C ASN A 24 -6.35 -52.41 19.74
N ASP A 25 -5.35 -51.54 19.87
CA ASP A 25 -5.25 -50.30 19.12
C ASP A 25 -4.19 -50.43 18.02
N SER A 26 -4.44 -49.78 16.89
CA SER A 26 -3.55 -49.84 15.73
C SER A 26 -3.36 -48.45 15.15
N VAL A 27 -2.12 -48.11 14.87
CA VAL A 27 -1.73 -46.92 14.12
C VAL A 27 -1.13 -47.35 12.78
N ALA A 28 -1.53 -46.70 11.70
CA ALA A 28 -0.96 -46.94 10.37
C ALA A 28 -0.77 -45.62 9.62
N LYS A 29 0.33 -45.52 8.86
CA LYS A 29 0.50 -44.50 7.82
C LYS A 29 -0.29 -44.92 6.58
N ASN A 30 -1.11 -44.00 6.05
CA ASN A 30 -1.94 -44.17 4.87
C ASN A 30 -1.15 -43.87 3.58
N ASP A 31 -1.74 -44.22 2.43
CA ASP A 31 -1.14 -43.97 1.11
C ASP A 31 -1.01 -42.47 0.78
N ASP A 32 -1.82 -41.61 1.40
CA ASP A 32 -1.80 -40.14 1.28
C ASP A 32 -0.92 -39.46 2.34
N GLU A 33 -0.04 -40.24 2.97
CA GLU A 33 0.88 -39.83 4.03
C GLU A 33 0.28 -39.43 5.37
N THR A 34 -1.05 -39.35 5.48
CA THR A 34 -1.74 -39.17 6.75
C THR A 34 -1.58 -40.41 7.65
N TRP A 35 -1.89 -40.26 8.93
CA TRP A 35 -1.85 -41.37 9.88
C TRP A 35 -3.22 -41.60 10.49
N THR A 36 -3.63 -42.86 10.58
CA THR A 36 -4.90 -43.24 11.20
C THR A 36 -4.67 -44.13 12.41
N ALA A 37 -5.29 -43.75 13.53
CA ALA A 37 -5.39 -44.57 14.72
C ALA A 37 -6.80 -45.13 14.85
N ILE A 38 -6.90 -46.44 15.04
CA ILE A 38 -8.16 -47.16 15.28
C ILE A 38 -8.02 -47.89 16.61
N GLY A 39 -8.98 -47.68 17.51
CA GLY A 39 -8.89 -48.29 18.83
C GLY A 39 -10.22 -48.56 19.51
N ARG A 40 -10.13 -49.12 20.71
CA ARG A 40 -11.30 -49.43 21.54
C ARG A 40 -11.04 -49.19 23.01
N THR A 41 -11.74 -48.20 23.55
CA THR A 41 -11.67 -47.88 24.97
C THR A 41 -12.98 -48.14 25.72
N GLY A 42 -12.97 -48.18 27.05
CA GLY A 42 -14.17 -48.41 27.86
C GLY A 42 -13.93 -48.65 29.36
N ASN A 43 -15.01 -48.86 30.11
CA ASN A 43 -14.99 -49.10 31.56
C ASN A 43 -14.34 -47.99 32.41
N GLY A 44 -14.31 -46.75 31.91
CA GLY A 44 -13.71 -45.61 32.61
C GLY A 44 -12.22 -45.40 32.32
N PHE A 45 -11.62 -46.23 31.48
CA PHE A 45 -10.29 -46.04 30.90
C PHE A 45 -10.40 -45.33 29.54
N GLY A 46 -9.29 -44.72 29.13
CA GLY A 46 -9.08 -44.06 27.83
C GLY A 46 -7.85 -44.61 27.12
N ASP A 47 -7.59 -44.14 25.90
CA ASP A 47 -6.38 -44.45 25.15
C ASP A 47 -5.73 -43.10 24.77
N SER A 48 -4.41 -42.99 24.93
CA SER A 48 -3.66 -41.73 24.74
C SER A 48 -2.61 -41.88 23.65
N TYR A 49 -2.46 -40.81 22.88
CA TYR A 49 -1.54 -40.70 21.75
C TYR A 49 -0.85 -39.35 21.80
N GLU A 50 0.43 -39.32 21.47
CA GLU A 50 1.11 -38.10 21.03
C GLU A 50 0.87 -37.97 19.52
N ILE A 51 0.48 -36.78 19.07
CA ILE A 51 0.21 -36.52 17.65
C ILE A 51 1.16 -35.44 17.16
N ASN A 52 1.73 -35.66 15.97
CA ASN A 52 2.34 -34.61 15.18
C ASN A 52 1.34 -34.19 14.09
N GLY A 53 1.16 -32.89 13.89
CA GLY A 53 0.17 -32.34 12.97
C GLY A 53 -1.24 -32.25 13.58
N ILE A 54 -2.24 -32.04 12.72
CA ILE A 54 -3.64 -31.76 13.11
C ILE A 54 -4.53 -32.97 12.89
N VAL A 55 -5.60 -33.11 13.68
CA VAL A 55 -6.63 -34.14 13.46
C VAL A 55 -7.55 -33.65 12.33
N THR A 56 -7.64 -34.41 11.24
CA THR A 56 -8.46 -34.09 10.05
C THR A 56 -9.75 -34.90 10.00
N GLY A 57 -9.86 -35.93 10.83
CA GLY A 57 -11.06 -36.73 10.95
C GLY A 57 -11.14 -37.41 12.30
N PHE A 58 -12.35 -37.46 12.85
CA PHE A 58 -12.62 -38.20 14.09
C PHE A 58 -14.00 -38.84 14.01
N ASN A 59 -14.07 -40.15 14.23
CA ASN A 59 -15.30 -40.90 14.25
C ASN A 59 -15.32 -41.83 15.47
N ALA A 60 -16.39 -41.77 16.26
CA ALA A 60 -16.58 -42.67 17.38
C ALA A 60 -18.04 -43.00 17.62
N SER A 61 -18.28 -44.19 18.20
CA SER A 61 -19.64 -44.66 18.52
C SER A 61 -19.86 -44.89 20.02
N GLY A 62 -20.95 -44.36 20.57
CA GLY A 62 -21.32 -44.47 21.98
C GLY A 62 -21.05 -43.19 22.78
N ASN A 63 -21.04 -43.28 24.11
CA ASN A 63 -20.66 -42.14 24.96
C ASN A 63 -19.14 -42.09 25.08
N TYR A 64 -18.57 -40.90 24.91
CA TYR A 64 -17.13 -40.66 25.00
C TYR A 64 -16.83 -39.22 25.43
N GLU A 65 -15.58 -38.99 25.83
CA GLU A 65 -14.97 -37.69 26.13
C GLU A 65 -13.64 -37.65 25.37
N ILE A 66 -13.34 -36.52 24.72
CA ILE A 66 -12.04 -36.29 24.08
C ILE A 66 -11.28 -35.30 24.95
N ARG A 67 -9.98 -35.54 25.15
CA ARG A 67 -9.09 -34.61 25.82
C ARG A 67 -7.90 -34.28 24.93
N LEU A 68 -7.67 -33.00 24.71
CA LEU A 68 -6.47 -32.47 24.06
C LEU A 68 -5.67 -31.71 25.13
N ASP A 69 -4.42 -32.11 25.36
CA ASP A 69 -3.55 -31.57 26.41
C ASP A 69 -4.20 -31.49 27.81
N GLY A 70 -5.04 -32.50 28.10
CA GLY A 70 -5.78 -32.62 29.36
C GLY A 70 -7.10 -31.84 29.44
N ALA A 71 -7.37 -30.92 28.51
CA ALA A 71 -8.61 -30.18 28.42
C ALA A 71 -9.70 -30.97 27.68
N VAL A 72 -10.94 -30.95 28.19
CA VAL A 72 -12.07 -31.61 27.54
C VAL A 72 -12.52 -30.81 26.33
N VAL A 73 -12.62 -31.48 25.17
CA VAL A 73 -12.91 -30.88 23.86
C VAL A 73 -13.97 -31.69 23.12
N THR A 74 -14.63 -31.05 22.17
CA THR A 74 -15.60 -31.65 21.25
C THR A 74 -14.92 -32.12 19.96
N VAL A 75 -15.61 -32.94 19.17
CA VAL A 75 -15.11 -33.39 17.86
C VAL A 75 -14.81 -32.20 16.94
N SER A 76 -15.66 -31.18 16.93
CA SER A 76 -15.47 -29.96 16.11
C SER A 76 -14.32 -29.08 16.58
N GLU A 77 -13.88 -29.20 17.84
CA GLU A 77 -12.73 -28.45 18.36
C GLU A 77 -11.41 -29.20 18.12
N VAL A 78 -11.47 -30.51 17.89
CA VAL A 78 -10.29 -31.34 17.62
C VAL A 78 -10.05 -31.51 16.12
N VAL A 79 -11.11 -31.68 15.35
CA VAL A 79 -11.02 -31.79 13.89
C VAL A 79 -10.84 -30.38 13.31
N ALA A 80 -9.62 -30.07 12.87
CA ALA A 80 -9.31 -28.79 12.26
C ALA A 80 -10.09 -28.64 10.94
N PRO A 81 -10.67 -27.44 10.66
CA PRO A 81 -11.47 -27.21 9.46
C PRO A 81 -10.65 -26.90 8.20
N ALA A 82 -9.31 -26.88 8.30
CA ALA A 82 -8.43 -26.52 7.19
C ALA A 82 -8.36 -27.63 6.15
N ASP A 83 -8.61 -27.27 4.89
CA ASP A 83 -8.60 -28.20 3.75
C ASP A 83 -7.22 -28.33 3.11
N HIS A 84 -6.32 -27.36 3.35
CA HIS A 84 -5.03 -27.22 2.66
C HIS A 84 -3.88 -26.90 3.63
N VAL A 85 -2.68 -27.34 3.25
CA VAL A 85 -1.41 -26.87 3.82
C VAL A 85 -0.70 -26.01 2.78
N VAL A 86 -0.30 -24.79 3.14
CA VAL A 86 0.60 -23.94 2.36
C VAL A 86 1.99 -23.92 2.99
N GLU A 87 3.01 -24.00 2.16
CA GLU A 87 4.41 -23.94 2.55
C GLU A 87 5.13 -22.89 1.67
N ILE A 88 5.73 -21.89 2.31
CA ILE A 88 6.48 -20.81 1.66
C ILE A 88 7.96 -21.07 1.94
N GLN A 89 8.78 -21.26 0.90
CA GLN A 89 10.19 -21.59 1.03
C GLN A 89 11.07 -20.65 0.21
N THR A 90 12.33 -20.54 0.64
CA THR A 90 13.40 -20.11 -0.26
C THR A 90 14.18 -21.32 -0.79
N THR A 91 14.62 -21.25 -2.05
CA THR A 91 15.27 -22.37 -2.75
C THR A 91 16.78 -22.23 -2.87
N GLU A 92 17.35 -21.13 -2.37
CA GLU A 92 18.78 -20.81 -2.41
C GLU A 92 19.35 -20.64 -0.99
N ASP A 93 20.67 -20.72 -0.85
CA ASP A 93 21.40 -20.39 0.39
C ASP A 93 22.73 -19.70 0.00
N PRO A 94 22.92 -18.41 0.32
CA PRO A 94 22.06 -17.59 1.16
C PRO A 94 20.87 -16.97 0.40
N SER A 95 19.74 -16.83 1.08
CA SER A 95 18.57 -16.07 0.60
C SER A 95 17.72 -15.60 1.78
N GLU A 96 16.99 -14.53 1.59
CA GLU A 96 16.05 -14.00 2.58
C GLU A 96 14.80 -13.56 1.83
N LEU A 97 13.62 -13.92 2.34
CA LEU A 97 12.32 -13.61 1.78
C LEU A 97 11.42 -13.07 2.88
N ASP A 98 11.14 -11.78 2.80
CA ASP A 98 10.09 -11.08 3.53
C ASP A 98 8.85 -11.13 2.62
N TYR A 99 7.77 -11.80 3.03
CA TYR A 99 6.62 -12.10 2.18
C TYR A 99 5.28 -11.75 2.83
N GLU A 100 4.33 -11.40 1.97
CA GLU A 100 2.91 -11.37 2.27
C GLU A 100 2.17 -12.44 1.45
N LEU A 101 1.30 -13.21 2.10
CA LEU A 101 0.39 -14.18 1.46
C LEU A 101 -1.04 -13.91 1.88
N THR A 102 -1.94 -13.68 0.92
CA THR A 102 -3.36 -13.47 1.20
C THR A 102 -4.20 -14.69 0.82
N THR A 103 -5.07 -15.12 1.72
CA THR A 103 -5.95 -16.29 1.58
C THR A 103 -7.41 -15.92 1.85
N THR A 104 -8.35 -16.64 1.22
CA THR A 104 -9.79 -16.40 1.43
C THR A 104 -10.33 -16.91 2.77
N GLY A 105 -9.58 -17.74 3.48
CA GLY A 105 -9.96 -18.29 4.77
C GLY A 105 -8.82 -18.17 5.77
N GLU A 106 -9.15 -18.15 7.06
CA GLU A 106 -8.19 -17.89 8.13
C GLU A 106 -7.03 -18.90 8.10
N PRO A 107 -5.77 -18.42 7.93
CA PRO A 107 -4.61 -19.28 8.06
C PRO A 107 -4.31 -19.57 9.53
N ILE A 108 -3.81 -20.76 9.81
CA ILE A 108 -3.45 -21.26 11.13
C ILE A 108 -1.98 -21.70 11.06
N PRO A 109 -1.07 -21.07 11.83
CA PRO A 109 0.35 -21.43 11.82
C PRO A 109 0.58 -22.91 12.14
N CYS A 110 1.43 -23.58 11.36
CA CYS A 110 1.90 -24.90 11.70
C CYS A 110 3.02 -24.79 12.75
N THR A 111 2.67 -25.04 14.01
CA THR A 111 3.58 -24.95 15.15
C THR A 111 4.07 -26.35 15.56
N GLY A 112 5.38 -26.54 15.71
CA GLY A 112 6.02 -27.82 16.09
C GLY A 112 7.48 -27.94 15.63
N ASP A 113 8.20 -28.99 16.08
CA ASP A 113 9.59 -29.31 15.65
C ASP A 113 9.61 -29.85 14.20
N THR A 114 9.18 -29.05 13.23
CA THR A 114 9.27 -29.34 11.79
C THR A 114 10.32 -28.44 11.14
N GLU A 115 10.88 -28.86 10.01
CA GLU A 115 11.93 -28.11 9.30
C GLU A 115 11.48 -26.72 8.85
N ASN A 116 10.16 -26.51 8.65
CA ASN A 116 9.55 -25.30 8.12
C ASN A 116 8.33 -24.84 8.95
N ALA A 117 8.46 -24.86 10.29
CA ALA A 117 7.40 -24.34 11.15
C ALA A 117 7.29 -22.83 11.01
N ALA A 118 6.05 -22.31 10.98
CA ALA A 118 5.85 -20.87 11.12
C ALA A 118 6.29 -20.44 12.52
N ASP A 119 7.16 -19.43 12.58
CA ASP A 119 7.84 -19.00 13.80
C ASP A 119 7.18 -17.74 14.39
N ASP A 120 7.63 -17.31 15.58
CA ASP A 120 7.07 -16.15 16.30
C ASP A 120 7.24 -14.79 15.55
N ASN A 121 7.90 -14.77 14.40
CA ASN A 121 8.11 -13.58 13.56
C ASN A 121 6.99 -13.34 12.54
N ASP A 122 6.04 -14.25 12.41
CA ASP A 122 4.95 -14.14 11.45
C ASP A 122 3.69 -13.54 12.09
N SER A 123 2.92 -12.79 11.31
CA SER A 123 1.67 -12.18 11.76
C SER A 123 0.51 -12.47 10.80
N ILE A 124 -0.69 -12.66 11.37
CA ILE A 124 -1.91 -12.98 10.62
C ILE A 124 -2.96 -11.94 10.94
N VAL A 125 -3.47 -11.26 9.92
CA VAL A 125 -4.47 -10.20 10.03
C VAL A 125 -5.66 -10.50 9.12
N ARG A 126 -6.87 -10.23 9.61
CA ARG A 126 -8.08 -10.25 8.80
C ARG A 126 -8.27 -8.91 8.10
N ASN A 127 -8.51 -8.94 6.79
CA ASN A 127 -8.75 -7.78 5.94
C ASN A 127 -10.24 -7.37 5.93
N ASP A 128 -10.51 -6.15 5.46
CA ASP A 128 -11.87 -5.58 5.35
C ASP A 128 -12.77 -6.31 4.33
N ASP A 129 -12.18 -7.05 3.39
CA ASP A 129 -12.86 -7.80 2.33
C ASP A 129 -13.12 -9.28 2.71
N ASP A 130 -13.00 -9.62 3.99
CA ASP A 130 -13.12 -10.97 4.56
C ASP A 130 -12.00 -11.96 4.15
N THR A 131 -10.92 -11.49 3.51
CA THR A 131 -9.69 -12.27 3.32
C THR A 131 -8.75 -12.14 4.54
N TRP A 132 -7.66 -12.91 4.52
CA TRP A 132 -6.65 -12.94 5.58
C TRP A 132 -5.25 -12.84 4.99
N THR A 133 -4.44 -11.95 5.53
CA THR A 133 -3.03 -11.76 5.12
C THR A 133 -2.10 -12.30 6.20
N ILE A 134 -1.16 -13.12 5.74
CA ILE A 134 0.04 -13.53 6.47
C ILE A 134 1.15 -12.57 6.06
N ASP A 135 1.81 -11.95 7.03
CA ASP A 135 3.07 -11.20 6.86
C ASP A 135 4.14 -12.02 7.58
N GLY A 136 5.11 -12.55 6.83
CA GLY A 136 6.07 -13.53 7.34
C GLY A 136 7.44 -13.41 6.73
N TYR A 137 8.42 -14.08 7.36
CA TYR A 137 9.82 -14.01 6.91
C TYR A 137 10.51 -15.37 6.99
N THR A 138 11.12 -15.78 5.87
CA THR A 138 11.88 -17.02 5.78
C THR A 138 13.15 -16.88 4.94
N GLY A 139 14.03 -17.88 4.90
CA GLY A 139 15.31 -17.75 4.20
C GLY A 139 16.24 -18.96 4.24
N ASN A 140 17.33 -18.90 3.46
CA ASN A 140 18.45 -19.84 3.45
C ASN A 140 18.05 -21.32 3.28
N GLY A 141 17.08 -21.60 2.43
CA GLY A 141 16.57 -22.96 2.20
C GLY A 141 15.47 -23.41 3.15
N TYR A 142 15.12 -22.60 4.15
CA TYR A 142 14.00 -22.83 5.05
C TYR A 142 12.71 -22.23 4.50
N GLY A 143 11.61 -22.54 5.18
CA GLY A 143 10.28 -22.07 4.88
C GLY A 143 9.37 -21.99 6.10
N ASP A 144 8.15 -21.52 5.86
CA ASP A 144 7.09 -21.42 6.85
C ASP A 144 5.85 -22.17 6.36
N GLN A 145 5.12 -22.81 7.28
CA GLN A 145 3.95 -23.62 6.96
C GLN A 145 2.69 -23.14 7.69
N TYR A 146 1.58 -23.11 6.97
CA TYR A 146 0.26 -22.73 7.49
C TYR A 146 -0.83 -23.68 6.99
N TYR A 147 -1.83 -23.91 7.82
CA TYR A 147 -3.06 -24.57 7.43
C TYR A 147 -4.12 -23.54 7.05
N PHE A 148 -4.87 -23.74 5.98
CA PHE A 148 -5.94 -22.80 5.60
C PHE A 148 -7.08 -23.51 4.85
N SER A 149 -8.22 -22.82 4.72
CA SER A 149 -9.33 -23.22 3.83
C SER A 149 -9.52 -22.18 2.73
N GLY A 150 -9.84 -22.64 1.52
CA GLY A 150 -10.10 -21.76 0.37
C GLY A 150 -8.90 -21.59 -0.55
N GLU A 151 -8.74 -20.40 -1.12
CA GLU A 151 -7.75 -20.12 -2.18
C GLU A 151 -6.71 -19.10 -1.73
N ILE A 152 -5.49 -19.22 -2.27
CA ILE A 152 -4.50 -18.13 -2.23
C ILE A 152 -4.90 -17.12 -3.30
N VAL A 153 -5.06 -15.86 -2.90
CA VAL A 153 -5.53 -14.78 -3.77
C VAL A 153 -4.45 -13.73 -4.05
N ASP A 154 -3.43 -13.63 -3.20
CA ASP A 154 -2.25 -12.82 -3.45
C ASP A 154 -1.01 -13.44 -2.80
N PHE A 155 0.16 -13.17 -3.38
CA PHE A 155 1.45 -13.53 -2.83
C PHE A 155 2.51 -12.56 -3.34
N GLY A 156 3.35 -12.02 -2.45
CA GLY A 156 4.44 -11.15 -2.87
C GLY A 156 5.54 -11.03 -1.82
N PRO A 157 6.77 -10.67 -2.23
CA PRO A 157 7.20 -10.50 -3.61
C PRO A 157 7.40 -11.86 -4.32
N VAL A 158 7.24 -11.88 -5.66
CA VAL A 158 7.59 -13.06 -6.47
C VAL A 158 9.05 -12.98 -6.87
N GLU A 159 9.91 -13.70 -6.16
CA GLU A 159 11.34 -13.80 -6.42
C GLU A 159 11.70 -15.11 -7.13
N PRO A 160 12.77 -15.15 -7.96
CA PRO A 160 13.20 -16.40 -8.62
C PRO A 160 13.55 -17.53 -7.66
N PHE A 161 13.94 -17.20 -6.43
CA PHE A 161 14.29 -18.14 -5.38
C PHE A 161 13.11 -18.46 -4.44
N ALA A 162 11.96 -17.79 -4.57
CA ALA A 162 10.77 -18.06 -3.77
C ALA A 162 9.98 -19.24 -4.35
N ALA A 163 9.53 -20.15 -3.50
CA ALA A 163 8.68 -21.27 -3.88
C ALA A 163 7.52 -21.41 -2.89
N VAL A 164 6.29 -21.48 -3.42
CA VAL A 164 5.09 -21.76 -2.62
C VAL A 164 4.53 -23.12 -3.03
N TYR A 165 4.24 -23.96 -2.04
CA TYR A 165 3.62 -25.26 -2.23
C TYR A 165 2.26 -25.28 -1.55
N VAL A 166 1.25 -25.83 -2.23
CA VAL A 166 -0.05 -26.15 -1.65
C VAL A 166 -0.23 -27.66 -1.72
N ASP A 167 -0.45 -28.29 -0.56
CA ASP A 167 -0.56 -29.75 -0.41
C ASP A 167 0.62 -30.50 -1.07
N GLY A 168 1.84 -29.99 -0.85
CA GLY A 168 3.09 -30.53 -1.39
C GLY A 168 3.29 -30.33 -2.89
N LYS A 169 2.43 -29.56 -3.58
CA LYS A 169 2.59 -29.22 -4.99
C LYS A 169 2.96 -27.75 -5.15
N GLN A 170 4.08 -27.51 -5.80
CA GLN A 170 4.50 -26.14 -6.13
C GLN A 170 3.44 -25.49 -7.03
N ILE A 171 3.00 -24.30 -6.67
CA ILE A 171 2.09 -23.49 -7.48
C ILE A 171 2.86 -22.57 -8.42
N ASP A 172 2.23 -22.18 -9.52
CA ASP A 172 2.77 -21.15 -10.41
C ASP A 172 2.56 -19.77 -9.78
N LEU A 173 3.66 -19.07 -9.51
CA LEU A 173 3.62 -17.72 -8.94
C LEU A 173 3.49 -16.62 -10.00
N SER A 174 3.60 -16.94 -11.30
CA SER A 174 3.48 -15.93 -12.36
C SER A 174 2.17 -15.12 -12.35
N PRO A 175 1.01 -15.64 -11.87
CA PRO A 175 -0.19 -14.83 -11.71
C PRO A 175 -0.09 -13.77 -10.61
N PHE A 176 0.78 -13.99 -9.61
CA PHE A 176 1.08 -13.07 -8.52
C PHE A 176 2.33 -12.23 -8.81
N GLU A 177 3.08 -12.55 -9.88
CA GLU A 177 4.10 -11.63 -10.38
C GLU A 177 3.40 -10.32 -10.66
N ARG A 178 3.71 -9.34 -9.81
CA ARG A 178 3.47 -7.96 -10.13
C ARG A 178 4.33 -7.72 -11.37
N SER A 179 3.71 -7.80 -12.55
CA SER A 179 4.34 -7.36 -13.78
C SER A 179 4.99 -6.03 -13.46
N PRO A 180 6.25 -5.76 -13.88
CA PRO A 180 6.67 -4.38 -13.97
C PRO A 180 5.59 -3.71 -14.79
N ASP A 181 4.80 -2.90 -14.12
CA ASP A 181 3.61 -2.32 -14.69
C ASP A 181 4.10 -1.53 -15.92
N PRO A 182 3.42 -1.56 -17.08
CA PRO A 182 3.67 -0.57 -18.12
C PRO A 182 3.72 0.89 -17.57
N ALA A 183 3.23 1.15 -16.34
CA ALA A 183 3.48 2.29 -15.45
C ALA A 183 4.93 2.61 -15.03
N THR A 184 5.98 2.22 -15.77
CA THR A 184 7.34 2.77 -15.52
C THR A 184 7.44 4.28 -15.79
N GLU A 185 6.40 4.88 -16.34
CA GLU A 185 6.34 6.28 -16.77
C GLU A 185 6.08 7.24 -15.60
N ILE A 186 7.15 7.52 -14.85
CA ILE A 186 7.14 8.53 -13.80
C ILE A 186 6.72 9.91 -14.33
N GLY A 187 5.63 10.45 -13.80
CA GLY A 187 5.07 11.76 -14.17
C GLY A 187 4.19 11.76 -15.43
N GLY A 188 3.86 10.58 -15.96
CA GLY A 188 2.97 10.39 -17.11
C GLY A 188 3.50 10.99 -18.39
N GLY A 189 2.60 11.39 -19.28
CA GLY A 189 2.94 11.97 -20.58
C GLY A 189 3.18 10.87 -21.60
N SER A 190 4.20 11.05 -22.45
CA SER A 190 4.54 10.06 -23.49
C SER A 190 4.82 8.69 -22.86
N GLY A 191 4.07 7.66 -23.25
CA GLY A 191 4.20 6.31 -22.71
C GLY A 191 3.14 5.96 -21.64
N TYR A 192 2.41 6.95 -21.12
CA TYR A 192 1.27 6.69 -20.25
C TYR A 192 0.18 5.92 -21.02
N ALA A 193 -0.28 4.79 -20.48
CA ALA A 193 -1.15 3.86 -21.21
C ALA A 193 -2.63 4.25 -21.17
N ASN A 194 -3.09 4.82 -20.05
CA ASN A 194 -4.53 5.04 -19.82
C ASN A 194 -5.00 6.42 -20.30
N THR A 195 -4.45 6.94 -21.40
CA THR A 195 -4.87 8.23 -21.98
C THR A 195 -6.32 8.18 -22.45
N VAL A 196 -7.02 9.31 -22.37
CA VAL A 196 -8.36 9.49 -22.96
C VAL A 196 -8.20 10.20 -24.31
N PRO A 197 -8.60 9.59 -25.44
CA PRO A 197 -8.58 10.26 -26.74
C PRO A 197 -9.80 11.17 -26.92
N GLU A 198 -9.66 12.21 -27.75
CA GLU A 198 -10.76 13.14 -28.07
C GLU A 198 -11.99 12.43 -28.67
N SER A 199 -11.80 11.28 -29.34
CA SER A 199 -12.90 10.47 -29.88
C SER A 199 -13.88 9.96 -28.83
N ASP A 200 -13.45 9.91 -27.56
CA ASP A 200 -14.26 9.44 -26.43
C ASP A 200 -15.00 10.60 -25.73
N ALA A 201 -14.84 11.83 -26.24
CA ALA A 201 -15.44 13.03 -25.66
C ALA A 201 -16.93 13.14 -25.96
N ASN A 202 -17.72 13.48 -24.93
CA ASN A 202 -19.10 13.93 -25.07
C ASN A 202 -19.15 15.43 -25.41
N TYR A 203 -18.19 16.18 -24.87
CA TYR A 203 -18.01 17.62 -25.09
C TYR A 203 -16.55 17.92 -25.40
N VAL A 204 -16.28 18.71 -26.43
CA VAL A 204 -14.95 19.27 -26.70
C VAL A 204 -15.00 20.77 -26.51
N VAL A 205 -14.08 21.33 -25.73
CA VAL A 205 -14.07 22.74 -25.32
C VAL A 205 -12.71 23.39 -25.57
N GLU A 206 -12.73 24.66 -26.00
CA GLU A 206 -11.53 25.46 -26.26
C GLU A 206 -11.50 26.74 -25.41
N THR A 207 -12.64 27.15 -24.85
CA THR A 207 -12.80 28.41 -24.12
C THR A 207 -13.42 28.22 -22.74
N LEU A 208 -13.24 29.20 -21.85
CA LEU A 208 -13.85 29.17 -20.50
C LEU A 208 -15.38 29.07 -20.56
N SER A 209 -16.03 29.79 -21.49
CA SER A 209 -17.49 29.76 -21.60
C SER A 209 -18.00 28.39 -22.03
N GLU A 210 -17.29 27.72 -22.94
CA GLU A 210 -17.61 26.36 -23.36
C GLU A 210 -17.37 25.36 -22.24
N LEU A 211 -16.24 25.47 -21.53
CA LEU A 211 -15.94 24.63 -20.37
C LEU A 211 -17.02 24.74 -19.30
N LEU A 212 -17.41 25.96 -18.91
CA LEU A 212 -18.48 26.18 -17.93
C LEU A 212 -19.81 25.58 -18.40
N THR A 213 -20.15 25.78 -19.67
CA THR A 213 -21.39 25.24 -20.26
C THR A 213 -21.37 23.70 -20.30
N ALA A 214 -20.23 23.11 -20.65
CA ALA A 214 -20.07 21.66 -20.72
C ALA A 214 -20.12 21.03 -19.33
N LEU A 215 -19.45 21.62 -18.33
CA LEU A 215 -19.48 21.13 -16.94
C LEU A 215 -20.88 21.26 -16.31
N ASP A 216 -21.66 22.29 -16.66
CA ASP A 216 -23.07 22.42 -16.21
C ASP A 216 -23.99 21.37 -16.86
N ALA A 217 -23.67 20.93 -18.08
CA ALA A 217 -24.48 20.00 -18.84
C ALA A 217 -24.11 18.52 -18.63
N ALA A 218 -22.85 18.22 -18.32
CA ALA A 218 -22.32 16.86 -18.22
C ALA A 218 -22.88 16.10 -17.02
N GLY A 219 -23.18 14.82 -17.23
CA GLY A 219 -23.61 13.89 -16.20
C GLY A 219 -22.62 12.75 -15.98
N ARG A 220 -22.88 11.91 -14.96
CA ARG A 220 -22.07 10.72 -14.67
C ARG A 220 -21.82 9.90 -15.94
N GLY A 221 -20.55 9.61 -16.21
CA GLY A 221 -20.07 8.84 -17.36
C GLY A 221 -19.74 9.68 -18.59
N ASP A 222 -20.05 10.98 -18.60
CA ASP A 222 -19.63 11.88 -19.68
C ASP A 222 -18.16 12.29 -19.53
N THR A 223 -17.51 12.46 -20.67
CA THR A 223 -16.18 13.07 -20.80
C THR A 223 -16.31 14.50 -21.32
N VAL A 224 -15.84 15.47 -20.53
CA VAL A 224 -15.58 16.84 -20.98
C VAL A 224 -14.10 16.93 -21.35
N TYR A 225 -13.82 17.26 -22.60
CA TYR A 225 -12.49 17.21 -23.18
C TYR A 225 -11.99 18.60 -23.54
N VAL A 226 -10.90 19.04 -22.91
CA VAL A 226 -10.23 20.28 -23.30
C VAL A 226 -9.38 19.98 -24.53
N ALA A 227 -9.59 20.72 -25.62
CA ALA A 227 -8.79 20.54 -26.84
C ALA A 227 -7.28 20.64 -26.53
N GLY A 228 -6.48 19.78 -27.16
CA GLY A 228 -5.09 19.56 -26.77
C GLY A 228 -4.16 20.78 -26.90
N ASP A 229 -4.50 21.73 -27.77
CA ASP A 229 -3.80 22.99 -27.99
C ASP A 229 -4.47 24.19 -27.30
N ALA A 230 -5.62 23.99 -26.64
CA ALA A 230 -6.32 25.04 -25.94
C ALA A 230 -5.57 25.47 -24.66
N THR A 231 -5.63 26.77 -24.40
CA THR A 231 -5.25 27.37 -23.12
C THR A 231 -6.41 28.22 -22.63
N ILE A 232 -7.14 27.70 -21.65
CA ILE A 232 -8.31 28.34 -21.06
C ILE A 232 -7.83 29.24 -19.91
N ASP A 233 -8.07 30.54 -20.04
CA ASP A 233 -7.88 31.50 -18.96
C ASP A 233 -9.13 31.50 -18.06
N ALA A 234 -8.97 30.94 -16.87
CA ALA A 234 -9.95 30.86 -15.80
C ALA A 234 -9.79 31.97 -14.75
N SER A 235 -9.00 33.02 -15.01
CA SER A 235 -8.94 34.20 -14.14
C SER A 235 -10.31 34.85 -13.84
N PRO A 236 -11.34 34.78 -14.71
CA PRO A 236 -12.68 35.30 -14.39
C PRO A 236 -13.47 34.52 -13.33
N VAL A 237 -13.14 33.25 -13.07
CA VAL A 237 -13.82 32.42 -12.06
C VAL A 237 -13.10 32.58 -10.71
N THR A 238 -13.76 33.23 -9.74
CA THR A 238 -13.15 33.57 -8.44
C THR A 238 -14.19 33.52 -7.31
N GLY A 239 -13.73 33.33 -6.08
CA GLY A 239 -14.62 33.32 -4.92
C GLY A 239 -15.62 32.17 -4.97
N SER A 240 -16.92 32.46 -4.97
CA SER A 240 -17.95 31.42 -5.09
C SER A 240 -18.11 30.86 -6.50
N ASP A 241 -17.67 31.60 -7.52
CA ASP A 241 -17.88 31.25 -8.92
C ASP A 241 -16.65 30.50 -9.44
N ARG A 242 -16.41 29.28 -8.92
CA ARG A 242 -15.26 28.42 -9.26
C ARG A 242 -15.61 27.30 -10.24
N LEU A 243 -14.61 26.72 -10.93
CA LEU A 243 -14.85 25.52 -11.74
C LEU A 243 -15.25 24.37 -10.83
N THR A 244 -16.32 23.65 -11.18
CA THR A 244 -16.73 22.44 -10.48
C THR A 244 -16.90 21.33 -11.49
N VAL A 245 -16.17 20.22 -11.31
CA VAL A 245 -16.39 19.01 -12.10
C VAL A 245 -17.48 18.19 -11.40
N PRO A 246 -18.62 17.91 -12.06
CA PRO A 246 -19.76 17.27 -11.42
C PRO A 246 -19.51 15.77 -11.21
N THR A 247 -20.31 15.16 -10.34
CA THR A 247 -20.14 13.76 -9.93
C THR A 247 -20.09 12.80 -11.12
N GLY A 248 -19.08 11.92 -11.14
CA GLY A 248 -18.96 10.87 -12.14
C GLY A 248 -18.47 11.31 -13.50
N VAL A 249 -18.05 12.57 -13.68
CA VAL A 249 -17.54 13.10 -14.95
C VAL A 249 -16.03 12.92 -15.06
N THR A 250 -15.57 12.61 -16.28
CA THR A 250 -14.16 12.69 -16.63
C THR A 250 -13.84 14.05 -17.25
N LEU A 251 -12.91 14.80 -16.67
CA LEU A 251 -12.33 15.99 -17.29
C LEU A 251 -10.96 15.62 -17.88
N ALA A 252 -10.85 15.62 -19.20
CA ALA A 252 -9.72 15.05 -19.92
C ALA A 252 -9.04 16.01 -20.92
N SER A 253 -7.80 15.70 -21.30
CA SER A 253 -7.16 16.18 -22.52
C SER A 253 -6.09 15.19 -23.00
N ASN A 254 -5.34 15.55 -24.05
CA ASN A 254 -4.52 14.62 -24.83
C ASN A 254 -3.07 14.44 -24.33
N ARG A 255 -2.71 14.83 -23.10
CA ARG A 255 -1.30 14.73 -22.66
C ARG A 255 -0.80 13.29 -22.81
N GLY A 256 0.31 13.12 -23.51
CA GLY A 256 0.93 11.82 -23.81
C GLY A 256 0.53 11.18 -25.13
N ILE A 257 -0.61 11.55 -25.72
CA ILE A 257 -1.04 11.05 -27.04
C ILE A 257 -0.17 11.71 -28.10
N ASP A 258 0.58 10.92 -28.87
CA ASP A 258 1.51 11.40 -29.90
C ASP A 258 2.50 12.46 -29.38
N GLY A 259 2.84 12.40 -28.09
CA GLY A 259 3.74 13.35 -27.43
C GLY A 259 3.12 14.73 -27.13
N ALA A 260 1.79 14.86 -27.20
CA ALA A 260 1.11 16.09 -26.85
C ALA A 260 1.27 16.45 -25.37
N SER A 261 1.26 17.75 -25.06
CA SER A 261 1.40 18.26 -23.68
C SER A 261 0.08 18.30 -22.91
N GLY A 262 -1.07 18.15 -23.58
CA GLY A 262 -2.39 18.37 -22.99
C GLY A 262 -2.83 19.83 -23.05
N GLY A 263 -4.15 20.03 -23.15
CA GLY A 263 -4.80 21.32 -22.97
C GLY A 263 -4.55 21.89 -21.57
N GLN A 264 -4.57 23.22 -21.46
CA GLN A 264 -4.25 23.91 -20.22
C GLN A 264 -5.45 24.70 -19.68
N ILE A 265 -5.68 24.61 -18.37
CA ILE A 265 -6.56 25.51 -17.61
C ILE A 265 -5.69 26.32 -16.67
N SER A 266 -5.70 27.64 -16.81
CA SER A 266 -4.79 28.54 -16.10
C SER A 266 -5.54 29.64 -15.36
N THR A 267 -4.98 30.14 -14.26
CA THR A 267 -5.48 31.35 -13.60
C THR A 267 -4.34 32.30 -13.27
N GLY A 268 -4.57 33.59 -13.48
CA GLY A 268 -3.70 34.67 -13.04
C GLY A 268 -4.06 35.22 -11.66
N VAL A 269 -5.07 34.65 -10.98
CA VAL A 269 -5.64 35.16 -9.73
C VAL A 269 -5.24 34.29 -8.56
N ILE A 270 -4.91 34.92 -7.43
CA ILE A 270 -4.73 34.27 -6.14
C ILE A 270 -5.91 34.67 -5.25
N ASP A 271 -6.78 33.72 -4.93
CA ASP A 271 -7.93 33.86 -4.02
C ASP A 271 -7.91 32.75 -2.95
N TYR A 272 -8.88 32.67 -2.03
CA TYR A 272 -8.75 31.90 -0.77
C TYR A 272 -9.07 30.39 -0.85
N GLU A 273 -9.63 29.89 -1.95
CA GLU A 273 -10.19 28.53 -1.98
C GLU A 273 -9.43 27.62 -2.96
N HIS A 274 -9.80 27.67 -4.24
CA HIS A 274 -9.19 26.91 -5.31
C HIS A 274 -9.69 27.39 -6.68
N LEU A 275 -8.94 27.06 -7.74
CA LEU A 275 -9.41 27.21 -9.12
C LEU A 275 -10.53 26.21 -9.46
N MET A 276 -10.37 24.94 -9.05
CA MET A 276 -11.28 23.85 -9.43
C MET A 276 -11.63 22.96 -8.24
N GLY A 277 -12.92 22.61 -8.11
CA GLY A 277 -13.43 21.61 -7.18
C GLY A 277 -13.84 20.33 -7.92
N LEU A 278 -13.50 19.15 -7.37
CA LEU A 278 -13.96 17.86 -7.88
C LEU A 278 -15.06 17.29 -6.96
N SER A 279 -16.19 16.94 -7.56
CA SER A 279 -17.25 16.18 -6.89
C SER A 279 -16.86 14.68 -6.81
N GLU A 280 -17.77 13.84 -6.33
CA GLU A 280 -17.52 12.39 -6.20
C GLU A 280 -17.28 11.69 -7.54
N ASP A 281 -16.52 10.60 -7.54
CA ASP A 281 -16.27 9.72 -8.70
C ASP A 281 -15.74 10.46 -9.95
N VAL A 282 -15.00 11.55 -9.76
CA VAL A 282 -14.43 12.33 -10.87
C VAL A 282 -13.06 11.77 -11.26
N ARG A 283 -12.82 11.67 -12.57
CA ARG A 283 -11.47 11.45 -13.11
C ARG A 283 -10.95 12.73 -13.75
N LEU A 284 -9.78 13.18 -13.33
CA LEU A 284 -9.07 14.32 -13.92
C LEU A 284 -7.81 13.82 -14.61
N THR A 285 -7.75 13.89 -15.94
CA THR A 285 -6.67 13.25 -16.69
C THR A 285 -6.12 14.07 -17.87
N GLY A 286 -4.83 13.91 -18.15
CA GLY A 286 -4.24 14.36 -19.41
C GLY A 286 -4.17 15.89 -19.59
N LEU A 287 -4.29 16.66 -18.52
CA LEU A 287 -4.42 18.13 -18.52
C LEU A 287 -3.23 18.82 -17.87
N ARG A 288 -3.08 20.11 -18.17
CA ARG A 288 -2.18 21.04 -17.48
C ARG A 288 -3.00 22.05 -16.67
N ILE A 289 -2.69 22.23 -15.39
CA ILE A 289 -3.41 23.15 -14.48
C ILE A 289 -2.40 24.07 -13.82
N SER A 290 -2.55 25.39 -14.00
CA SER A 290 -1.51 26.33 -13.58
C SER A 290 -2.02 27.58 -12.88
N GLY A 291 -1.36 27.94 -11.78
CA GLY A 291 -1.50 29.24 -11.12
C GLY A 291 -0.38 30.23 -11.47
N PRO A 292 -0.38 31.43 -10.88
CA PRO A 292 0.53 32.52 -11.23
C PRO A 292 1.91 32.46 -10.53
N GLU A 293 2.14 31.56 -9.57
CA GLU A 293 3.28 31.64 -8.62
C GLU A 293 4.28 30.49 -8.76
N THR A 294 5.31 30.64 -9.58
CA THR A 294 6.33 29.60 -9.82
C THR A 294 7.62 29.76 -9.01
N GLY A 295 7.76 30.87 -8.29
CA GLY A 295 8.96 31.18 -7.50
C GLY A 295 8.71 31.10 -6.01
N TYR A 296 9.76 30.78 -5.23
CA TYR A 296 9.64 30.80 -3.77
C TYR A 296 9.19 32.17 -3.28
N ARG A 297 8.13 32.20 -2.47
CA ARG A 297 7.65 33.41 -1.82
C ARG A 297 7.44 33.21 -0.33
N GLU A 298 7.62 34.30 0.41
CA GLU A 298 7.27 34.35 1.83
C GLU A 298 5.76 34.25 2.04
N TYR A 299 5.39 33.85 3.26
CA TYR A 299 3.99 33.73 3.64
C TYR A 299 3.24 35.07 3.48
N GLY A 300 2.03 35.03 2.93
CA GLY A 300 1.16 36.18 2.73
C GLY A 300 -0.15 35.80 2.05
N THR A 301 -1.26 36.38 2.50
CA THR A 301 -2.60 36.18 1.94
C THR A 301 -2.92 37.20 0.84
N PRO A 302 -3.80 36.89 -0.13
CA PRO A 302 -4.57 35.64 -0.29
C PRO A 302 -3.70 34.44 -0.71
N VAL A 303 -4.24 33.21 -0.56
CA VAL A 303 -3.57 31.95 -0.90
C VAL A 303 -4.54 31.01 -1.60
N SER A 304 -4.17 30.50 -2.77
CA SER A 304 -5.04 29.71 -3.63
C SER A 304 -4.47 28.31 -3.87
N SER A 305 -5.38 27.35 -4.01
CA SER A 305 -5.05 25.99 -4.41
C SER A 305 -5.41 25.76 -5.88
N GLY A 306 -4.82 24.77 -6.54
CA GLY A 306 -5.20 24.41 -7.90
C GLY A 306 -6.53 23.68 -7.91
N VAL A 307 -6.50 22.43 -7.45
CA VAL A 307 -7.66 21.55 -7.39
C VAL A 307 -7.95 21.19 -5.94
N THR A 308 -9.20 21.30 -5.52
CA THR A 308 -9.67 20.69 -4.27
C THR A 308 -10.57 19.51 -4.58
N VAL A 309 -10.23 18.35 -4.03
CA VAL A 309 -11.06 17.15 -4.09
C VAL A 309 -12.05 17.24 -2.93
N GLU A 310 -13.33 17.43 -3.26
CA GLU A 310 -14.42 17.59 -2.29
C GLU A 310 -15.19 16.27 -2.09
N GLY A 311 -15.30 15.44 -3.14
CA GLY A 311 -15.99 14.13 -3.10
C GLY A 311 -15.06 12.92 -3.07
N ALA A 312 -15.57 11.78 -2.61
CA ALA A 312 -14.82 10.51 -2.60
C ALA A 312 -14.73 9.86 -4.00
N GLY A 313 -13.87 8.86 -4.15
CA GLY A 313 -13.79 8.06 -5.39
C GLY A 313 -13.11 8.76 -6.56
N CYS A 314 -12.36 9.84 -6.32
CA CYS A 314 -11.67 10.57 -7.37
C CYS A 314 -10.34 9.93 -7.77
N GLU A 315 -10.02 10.00 -9.05
CA GLU A 315 -8.74 9.62 -9.67
C GLU A 315 -8.14 10.84 -10.37
N ILE A 316 -6.87 11.13 -10.10
CA ILE A 316 -6.13 12.21 -10.76
C ILE A 316 -4.88 11.61 -11.38
N ASP A 317 -4.84 11.57 -12.72
CA ASP A 317 -3.81 10.84 -13.42
C ASP A 317 -3.24 11.58 -14.63
N ASN A 318 -1.96 11.40 -14.95
CA ASN A 318 -1.37 11.96 -16.17
C ASN A 318 -1.58 13.49 -16.33
N THR A 319 -1.61 14.23 -15.21
CA THR A 319 -1.75 15.69 -15.22
C THR A 319 -0.42 16.39 -14.91
N GLU A 320 -0.33 17.67 -15.24
CA GLU A 320 0.76 18.55 -14.79
C GLU A 320 0.18 19.73 -14.02
N LEU A 321 0.64 19.96 -12.78
CA LEU A 321 0.12 21.02 -11.91
C LEU A 321 1.23 21.87 -11.30
N TRP A 322 1.09 23.19 -11.39
CA TRP A 322 2.07 24.13 -10.84
C TRP A 322 1.53 25.51 -10.54
N GLY A 323 2.31 26.35 -9.86
CA GLY A 323 2.03 27.78 -9.77
C GLY A 323 1.07 28.18 -8.64
N PHE A 324 0.80 27.29 -7.69
CA PHE A 324 -0.12 27.53 -6.59
C PHE A 324 0.63 27.79 -5.28
N ASN A 325 0.24 28.84 -4.57
CA ASN A 325 0.93 29.25 -3.35
C ASN A 325 0.36 28.57 -2.09
N HIS A 326 -0.83 27.95 -2.16
CA HIS A 326 -1.33 27.07 -1.10
C HIS A 326 -0.98 25.60 -1.38
N ALA A 327 -1.69 24.97 -2.33
CA ALA A 327 -1.52 23.57 -2.69
C ALA A 327 -1.85 23.37 -4.17
N ALA A 328 -1.10 22.55 -4.92
CA ALA A 328 -1.55 22.16 -6.27
C ALA A 328 -2.81 21.27 -6.17
N LEU A 329 -2.76 20.26 -5.30
CA LEU A 329 -3.88 19.39 -4.95
C LEU A 329 -4.18 19.48 -3.45
N LYS A 330 -5.44 19.70 -3.10
CA LYS A 330 -5.94 19.72 -1.73
C LYS A 330 -7.03 18.68 -1.56
N LEU A 331 -6.81 17.68 -0.72
CA LEU A 331 -7.67 16.51 -0.62
C LEU A 331 -8.47 16.57 0.67
N ARG A 332 -9.80 16.57 0.55
CA ARG A 332 -10.71 16.41 1.70
C ARG A 332 -11.18 14.98 1.89
N THR A 333 -10.81 14.10 0.96
CA THR A 333 -11.17 12.69 0.90
C THR A 333 -9.99 11.93 0.31
N SER A 334 -9.91 10.63 0.60
CA SER A 334 -8.93 9.75 -0.05
C SER A 334 -9.10 9.79 -1.57
N THR A 335 -7.96 9.91 -2.26
CA THR A 335 -7.89 10.08 -3.72
C THR A 335 -6.73 9.24 -4.25
N HIS A 336 -6.90 8.63 -5.42
CA HIS A 336 -5.79 7.99 -6.14
C HIS A 336 -5.14 9.01 -7.07
N ILE A 337 -3.85 9.26 -6.89
CA ILE A 337 -3.10 10.28 -7.63
C ILE A 337 -1.87 9.63 -8.22
N HIS A 338 -1.81 9.51 -9.55
CA HIS A 338 -0.72 8.80 -10.18
C HIS A 338 -0.23 9.38 -11.49
N HIS A 339 1.03 9.14 -11.83
CA HIS A 339 1.60 9.57 -13.11
C HIS A 339 1.46 11.08 -13.39
N CYS A 340 1.43 11.91 -12.34
CA CYS A 340 1.32 13.36 -12.47
C CYS A 340 2.69 14.05 -12.32
N HIS A 341 2.86 15.20 -12.96
CA HIS A 341 4.01 16.09 -12.75
C HIS A 341 3.57 17.29 -11.90
N ILE A 342 3.93 17.30 -10.62
CA ILE A 342 3.47 18.33 -9.67
C ILE A 342 4.67 19.14 -9.20
N HIS A 343 4.73 20.40 -9.60
CA HIS A 343 5.95 21.17 -9.41
C HIS A 343 5.73 22.67 -9.19
N ASP A 344 6.78 23.36 -8.72
CA ASP A 344 6.80 24.81 -8.58
C ASP A 344 5.59 25.38 -7.80
N ASN A 345 5.32 24.79 -6.63
CA ASN A 345 4.39 25.33 -5.63
C ASN A 345 5.10 25.80 -4.33
N PRO A 346 6.13 26.68 -4.36
CA PRO A 346 6.94 27.02 -3.19
C PRO A 346 6.46 28.26 -2.42
N MET A 347 5.86 28.09 -1.24
CA MET A 347 5.52 29.22 -0.36
C MET A 347 5.83 28.94 1.11
N GLY A 348 6.48 29.87 1.81
CA GLY A 348 6.72 29.76 3.25
C GLY A 348 5.44 29.46 4.04
N GLY A 349 5.47 28.44 4.91
CA GLY A 349 4.32 27.98 5.69
C GLY A 349 3.24 27.17 4.94
N LEU A 350 3.19 27.25 3.60
CA LEU A 350 2.25 26.50 2.74
C LEU A 350 3.03 25.82 1.61
N GLY A 351 2.56 25.91 0.36
CA GLY A 351 3.25 25.42 -0.82
C GLY A 351 3.30 23.89 -0.94
N TYR A 352 2.14 23.26 -0.85
CA TYR A 352 2.00 21.81 -0.98
C TYR A 352 1.90 21.41 -2.46
N GLY A 353 2.55 20.33 -2.87
CA GLY A 353 2.16 19.62 -4.09
C GLY A 353 0.79 18.99 -3.85
N ILE A 354 0.72 18.13 -2.84
CA ILE A 354 -0.48 17.45 -2.36
C ILE A 354 -0.62 17.70 -0.86
N GLN A 355 -1.77 18.24 -0.46
CA GLN A 355 -2.16 18.38 0.95
C GLN A 355 -3.31 17.42 1.24
N CYS A 356 -3.04 16.37 2.01
CA CYS A 356 -4.04 15.44 2.53
C CYS A 356 -4.64 16.03 3.81
N LEU A 357 -5.95 16.25 3.87
CA LEU A 357 -6.62 16.76 5.07
C LEU A 357 -7.37 15.69 5.86
N ASP A 358 -7.86 14.67 5.17
CA ASP A 358 -8.68 13.60 5.76
C ASP A 358 -8.57 12.30 4.93
N GLY A 359 -9.00 11.19 5.52
CA GLY A 359 -9.01 9.85 4.94
C GLY A 359 -7.71 9.06 5.16
N ASP A 360 -7.83 7.72 5.10
CA ASP A 360 -6.74 6.79 5.41
C ASP A 360 -6.24 6.01 4.18
N ASN A 361 -6.97 6.05 3.06
CA ASN A 361 -6.71 5.26 1.86
C ASN A 361 -6.24 6.13 0.67
N THR A 362 -5.52 7.21 0.94
CA THR A 362 -4.96 8.05 -0.14
C THR A 362 -3.75 7.35 -0.76
N LEU A 363 -3.79 7.06 -2.06
CA LEU A 363 -2.71 6.41 -2.79
C LEU A 363 -2.04 7.39 -3.76
N ILE A 364 -0.73 7.58 -3.61
CA ILE A 364 0.07 8.52 -4.40
C ILE A 364 1.24 7.77 -5.02
N GLU A 365 1.19 7.53 -6.34
CA GLU A 365 2.19 6.68 -6.99
C GLU A 365 2.65 7.09 -8.40
N TYR A 366 3.89 6.76 -8.75
CA TYR A 366 4.47 7.05 -10.08
C TYR A 366 4.45 8.54 -10.46
N ASN A 367 4.36 9.45 -9.49
CA ASN A 367 4.37 10.88 -9.74
C ASN A 367 5.80 11.42 -9.80
N ARG A 368 5.96 12.54 -10.52
CA ARG A 368 7.17 13.36 -10.50
C ARG A 368 6.90 14.63 -9.72
N PHE A 369 7.69 14.89 -8.68
CA PHE A 369 7.61 16.11 -7.88
C PHE A 369 8.87 16.95 -8.01
N ASN A 370 8.71 18.27 -8.17
CA ASN A 370 9.85 19.19 -8.24
C ASN A 370 9.52 20.52 -7.54
N PHE A 371 10.40 21.00 -6.66
CA PHE A 371 10.34 22.39 -6.14
C PHE A 371 9.01 22.80 -5.44
N ASN A 372 8.26 21.85 -4.90
CA ASN A 372 7.19 22.12 -3.93
C ASN A 372 7.82 22.35 -2.55
N ARG A 373 7.23 23.20 -1.68
CA ARG A 373 7.76 23.31 -0.31
C ARG A 373 7.57 22.01 0.44
N HIS A 374 6.38 21.42 0.37
CA HIS A 374 6.11 20.03 0.73
C HIS A 374 5.52 19.36 -0.50
N SER A 375 6.03 18.20 -0.92
CA SER A 375 5.45 17.52 -2.08
C SER A 375 4.18 16.76 -1.70
N VAL A 376 4.21 16.03 -0.58
CA VAL A 376 3.05 15.38 0.03
C VAL A 376 3.05 15.67 1.53
N ALA A 377 1.91 16.08 2.09
CA ALA A 377 1.79 16.18 3.54
C ALA A 377 0.37 15.95 4.06
N SER A 378 0.26 15.27 5.21
CA SER A 378 -0.94 15.34 6.06
C SER A 378 -0.96 16.71 6.75
N GLY A 379 -1.84 17.59 6.26
CA GLY A 379 -1.85 19.02 6.62
C GLY A 379 -2.41 19.31 8.01
N THR A 380 -3.44 18.54 8.42
CA THR A 380 -4.00 18.52 9.78
C THR A 380 -3.26 17.55 10.69
N GLY A 381 -2.51 16.62 10.11
CA GLY A 381 -1.90 15.50 10.84
C GLY A 381 -2.88 14.38 11.15
N GLU A 382 -4.08 14.38 10.59
CA GLU A 382 -5.10 13.35 10.82
C GLU A 382 -5.08 12.28 9.71
N ALA A 383 -4.96 12.68 8.44
CA ALA A 383 -4.98 11.76 7.30
C ALA A 383 -3.79 10.78 7.27
N GLY A 384 -4.09 9.53 6.92
CA GLY A 384 -3.14 8.50 6.45
C GLY A 384 -2.92 8.54 4.95
N TYR A 385 -1.84 7.91 4.48
CA TYR A 385 -1.53 7.81 3.05
C TYR A 385 -0.51 6.72 2.73
N GLU A 386 -0.56 6.26 1.48
CA GLU A 386 0.49 5.50 0.83
C GLU A 386 1.16 6.35 -0.26
N VAL A 387 2.47 6.52 -0.13
CA VAL A 387 3.33 7.26 -1.07
C VAL A 387 4.35 6.27 -1.59
N ARG A 388 4.18 5.81 -2.84
CA ARG A 388 5.06 4.81 -3.44
C ARG A 388 5.49 5.06 -4.87
N TYR A 389 6.67 4.57 -5.26
CA TYR A 389 7.15 4.68 -6.65
C TYR A 389 7.22 6.11 -7.20
N ASN A 390 7.29 7.14 -6.35
CA ASN A 390 7.39 8.53 -6.80
C ASN A 390 8.84 8.98 -6.92
N HIS A 391 9.09 9.90 -7.85
CA HIS A 391 10.37 10.58 -7.99
C HIS A 391 10.27 12.02 -7.48
N PHE A 392 10.84 12.27 -6.31
CA PHE A 392 11.04 13.61 -5.79
C PHE A 392 12.37 14.14 -6.33
N GLY A 393 12.27 14.97 -7.37
CA GLY A 393 13.38 15.43 -8.17
C GLY A 393 13.90 16.83 -7.82
N GLY A 394 15.06 17.13 -8.38
CA GLY A 394 15.77 18.41 -8.21
C GLY A 394 16.97 18.28 -7.29
N THR A 395 17.89 19.24 -7.37
CA THR A 395 19.04 19.34 -6.46
C THR A 395 18.72 20.16 -5.22
N GLU A 396 17.77 21.10 -5.35
CA GLU A 396 17.33 22.02 -4.31
C GLU A 396 15.80 22.00 -4.19
N THR A 397 15.31 22.26 -2.98
CA THR A 397 13.88 22.30 -2.67
C THR A 397 13.63 23.25 -1.49
N PRO A 398 12.47 23.89 -1.33
CA PRO A 398 12.25 24.78 -0.20
C PRO A 398 12.20 24.08 1.17
N SER A 399 11.79 22.81 1.23
CA SER A 399 11.75 22.00 2.46
C SER A 399 11.63 20.50 2.17
N TYR A 400 11.39 19.69 3.21
CA TYR A 400 11.19 18.24 3.12
C TYR A 400 10.01 17.89 2.20
N GLN A 401 10.09 16.73 1.56
CA GLN A 401 9.19 16.36 0.47
C GLN A 401 7.95 15.63 0.98
N VAL A 402 8.10 14.70 1.93
CA VAL A 402 6.97 13.94 2.49
C VAL A 402 6.89 14.16 4.00
N GLY A 403 5.71 14.24 4.58
CA GLY A 403 5.61 14.33 6.03
C GLY A 403 4.22 14.54 6.57
N THR A 404 4.16 14.85 7.86
CA THR A 404 2.91 15.11 8.56
C THR A 404 3.03 16.35 9.43
N HIS A 405 1.89 16.94 9.76
CA HIS A 405 1.74 17.80 10.92
C HIS A 405 1.30 16.97 12.13
N GLN A 406 1.35 17.56 13.33
CA GLN A 406 0.79 16.90 14.52
C GLN A 406 -0.73 16.79 14.35
N PRO A 407 -1.37 15.66 14.71
CA PRO A 407 -0.86 14.62 15.62
C PRO A 407 0.07 13.55 15.06
N GLY A 408 0.10 13.29 13.75
CA GLY A 408 1.08 12.38 13.15
C GLY A 408 0.58 11.50 12.00
N GLY A 409 -0.71 11.56 11.66
CA GLY A 409 -1.41 10.69 10.72
C GLY A 409 -1.96 9.44 11.39
N THR A 410 -2.66 8.61 10.64
CA THR A 410 -3.12 7.26 11.05
C THR A 410 -2.08 6.21 10.63
N THR A 411 -2.25 5.60 9.45
CA THR A 411 -1.30 4.69 8.81
C THR A 411 -0.53 5.44 7.72
N LEU A 412 0.80 5.36 7.75
CA LEU A 412 1.68 6.00 6.77
C LEU A 412 2.56 4.97 6.07
N LEU A 413 2.33 4.74 4.79
CA LEU A 413 3.19 3.89 3.97
C LEU A 413 4.02 4.77 3.05
N ILE A 414 5.34 4.76 3.21
CA ILE A 414 6.27 5.58 2.42
C ILE A 414 7.35 4.65 1.88
N HIS A 415 7.20 4.15 0.65
CA HIS A 415 8.13 3.14 0.15
C HIS A 415 8.46 3.24 -1.33
N HIS A 416 9.59 2.68 -1.74
CA HIS A 416 9.98 2.61 -3.15
C HIS A 416 10.01 3.99 -3.85
N ASN A 417 10.23 5.07 -3.10
CA ASN A 417 10.37 6.41 -3.68
C ASN A 417 11.84 6.78 -3.86
N THR A 418 12.14 7.64 -4.82
CA THR A 418 13.48 8.22 -4.97
C THR A 418 13.45 9.70 -4.59
N PHE A 419 14.30 10.08 -3.64
CA PHE A 419 14.45 11.44 -3.14
C PHE A 419 15.84 11.99 -3.47
N THR A 420 15.92 12.88 -4.45
CA THR A 420 17.18 13.47 -4.92
C THR A 420 17.57 14.84 -4.31
N PRO A 421 16.66 15.69 -3.79
CA PRO A 421 17.03 17.02 -3.30
C PRO A 421 17.98 16.96 -2.11
N LEU A 422 19.16 17.57 -2.23
CA LEU A 422 20.15 17.60 -1.14
C LEU A 422 20.14 18.89 -0.35
N ARG A 423 19.64 19.98 -0.93
CA ARG A 423 19.73 21.30 -0.30
C ARG A 423 18.37 21.93 -0.12
N HIS A 424 18.07 22.33 1.11
CA HIS A 424 16.93 23.17 1.43
C HIS A 424 17.27 24.65 1.23
N VAL A 425 16.40 25.39 0.53
CA VAL A 425 16.61 26.81 0.19
C VAL A 425 15.55 27.77 0.74
N GLY A 426 14.49 27.25 1.37
CA GLY A 426 13.39 28.04 1.92
C GLY A 426 13.63 28.54 3.35
N GLN A 427 12.57 28.58 4.16
CA GLN A 427 12.57 29.11 5.54
C GLN A 427 13.58 28.44 6.48
N HIS A 428 13.94 27.18 6.20
CA HIS A 428 14.83 26.37 7.02
C HIS A 428 15.92 25.78 6.12
N PRO A 429 16.91 26.59 5.69
CA PRO A 429 17.96 26.13 4.80
C PRO A 429 18.86 25.12 5.51
N GLU A 430 19.22 24.06 4.79
CA GLU A 430 19.85 22.87 5.34
C GLU A 430 20.54 22.06 4.24
N GLU A 431 21.68 21.46 4.54
CA GLU A 431 22.42 20.58 3.63
C GLU A 431 23.24 19.53 4.44
N PRO A 432 23.04 18.20 4.22
CA PRO A 432 21.97 17.62 3.42
C PRO A 432 20.60 17.91 4.08
N GLY A 433 19.59 18.21 3.26
CA GLY A 433 18.22 18.46 3.70
C GLY A 433 17.47 17.18 4.07
N THR A 434 16.60 17.29 5.07
CA THR A 434 15.65 16.22 5.43
C THR A 434 14.67 15.91 4.30
N HIS A 435 14.41 14.63 3.98
CA HIS A 435 13.44 14.24 2.96
C HIS A 435 12.04 13.97 3.53
N VAL A 436 11.99 13.28 4.67
CA VAL A 436 10.75 12.90 5.36
C VAL A 436 10.71 13.49 6.76
N SER A 437 9.61 14.18 7.11
CA SER A 437 9.40 14.73 8.45
C SER A 437 8.05 14.31 9.01
N ILE A 438 8.04 13.30 9.89
CA ILE A 438 6.83 12.83 10.57
C ILE A 438 6.67 13.62 11.86
N ARG A 439 5.80 14.63 11.89
CA ARG A 439 5.64 15.47 13.09
C ARG A 439 4.54 14.89 13.95
N GLY A 440 4.94 14.30 15.08
CA GLY A 440 4.03 13.57 15.95
C GLY A 440 4.18 12.06 15.77
N VAL A 441 3.16 11.29 16.14
CA VAL A 441 3.20 9.83 16.16
C VAL A 441 2.01 9.32 15.34
N PRO A 442 2.24 8.53 14.27
CA PRO A 442 1.16 7.85 13.56
C PRO A 442 0.29 7.08 14.55
N GLU A 443 -1.03 7.11 14.39
CA GLU A 443 -1.97 6.43 15.31
C GLU A 443 -1.80 4.91 15.24
N ASP A 444 -1.71 4.35 14.03
CA ASP A 444 -1.63 2.90 13.80
C ASP A 444 -0.18 2.45 13.58
N ARG A 445 0.45 2.87 12.47
CA ARG A 445 1.87 2.63 12.18
C ARG A 445 2.37 3.53 11.05
N GLY A 446 3.68 3.69 10.96
CA GLY A 446 4.34 4.25 9.79
C GLY A 446 5.44 3.32 9.29
N GLU A 447 5.40 2.96 8.02
CA GLU A 447 6.37 2.11 7.37
C GLU A 447 7.15 2.92 6.34
N ILE A 448 8.46 2.93 6.50
CA ILE A 448 9.35 3.66 5.61
C ILE A 448 10.39 2.68 5.12
N HIS A 449 10.20 2.14 3.91
CA HIS A 449 11.05 1.06 3.41
C HIS A 449 11.34 1.15 1.91
N HIS A 450 12.42 0.54 1.44
CA HIS A 450 12.80 0.50 0.01
C HIS A 450 12.90 1.88 -0.66
N ASN A 451 13.06 2.97 0.08
CA ASN A 451 13.26 4.29 -0.52
C ASN A 451 14.73 4.52 -0.82
N TRP A 452 15.00 5.29 -1.87
CA TRP A 452 16.32 5.81 -2.16
C TRP A 452 16.42 7.27 -1.72
N PHE A 453 17.07 7.52 -0.59
CA PHE A 453 17.37 8.85 -0.08
C PHE A 453 18.79 9.28 -0.47
N TYR A 454 18.93 10.41 -1.18
CA TYR A 454 20.26 10.94 -1.47
C TYR A 454 20.96 11.48 -0.21
N ASN A 455 20.19 11.91 0.80
CA ASN A 455 20.71 12.22 2.11
C ASN A 455 21.28 10.93 2.78
N PRO A 456 22.59 10.88 3.11
CA PRO A 456 23.23 9.66 3.63
C PRO A 456 22.99 9.43 5.12
N LYS A 457 22.27 10.32 5.81
CA LYS A 457 22.09 10.26 7.26
C LYS A 457 20.90 9.39 7.63
N GLN A 458 21.17 8.41 8.48
CA GLN A 458 20.19 7.45 9.02
C GLN A 458 19.08 8.14 9.82
N PRO A 459 17.87 7.56 9.92
CA PRO A 459 16.74 8.16 10.63
C PRO A 459 17.01 8.51 12.10
N SER A 460 16.38 9.57 12.60
CA SER A 460 16.48 9.96 14.01
C SER A 460 15.19 10.58 14.57
N ALA A 461 15.04 10.49 15.89
CA ALA A 461 14.04 11.25 16.63
C ALA A 461 14.49 12.70 16.83
N GLY A 462 13.50 13.60 16.94
CA GLY A 462 13.71 15.02 17.18
C GLY A 462 13.81 15.83 15.88
N ARG A 463 14.41 17.01 16.01
CA ARG A 463 14.73 17.86 14.86
C ARG A 463 16.17 17.61 14.48
N GLY A 464 16.42 17.49 13.19
CA GLY A 464 17.76 17.26 12.67
C GLY A 464 17.75 17.36 11.15
N ASN A 465 18.79 16.81 10.55
CA ASN A 465 19.02 16.84 9.10
C ASN A 465 19.23 15.44 8.53
N GLU A 466 18.74 14.44 9.23
CA GLU A 466 18.66 13.06 8.79
C GLU A 466 17.70 12.90 7.61
N ALA A 467 17.85 11.85 6.81
CA ALA A 467 16.96 11.61 5.68
C ALA A 467 15.48 11.54 6.11
N VAL A 468 15.25 10.94 7.28
CA VAL A 468 13.97 10.87 7.97
C VAL A 468 14.14 11.40 9.39
N ILE A 469 13.26 12.30 9.81
CA ILE A 469 13.19 12.78 11.19
C ILE A 469 11.78 12.60 11.74
N GLN A 470 11.68 12.35 13.04
CA GLN A 470 10.42 12.41 13.79
C GLN A 470 10.48 13.50 14.87
N PRO A 471 10.10 14.75 14.56
CA PRO A 471 10.10 15.82 15.55
C PRO A 471 9.07 15.57 16.64
N HIS A 472 9.31 16.14 17.83
CA HIS A 472 8.41 16.12 19.00
C HIS A 472 8.35 14.80 19.78
N VAL A 473 9.26 13.86 19.49
CA VAL A 473 9.47 12.65 20.29
C VAL A 473 10.94 12.51 20.71
N GLU A 474 11.21 11.76 21.78
CA GLU A 474 12.58 11.47 22.26
C GLU A 474 13.19 10.23 21.58
N SER A 475 12.34 9.34 21.08
CA SER A 475 12.70 8.13 20.35
C SER A 475 11.73 7.92 19.18
N LEU A 476 12.22 7.28 18.11
CA LEU A 476 11.35 6.90 16.99
C LEU A 476 10.22 6.04 17.54
N THR A 477 8.98 6.44 17.26
CA THR A 477 7.78 5.86 17.85
C THR A 477 6.79 5.58 16.74
N ASN A 478 6.34 4.34 16.65
CA ASN A 478 5.41 3.86 15.64
C ASN A 478 5.90 4.03 14.19
N LEU A 479 7.23 3.97 14.02
CA LEU A 479 7.90 4.05 12.73
C LEU A 479 8.79 2.82 12.54
N HIS A 480 8.57 2.10 11.47
CA HIS A 480 9.26 0.88 11.06
C HIS A 480 10.07 1.18 9.80
N PHE A 481 11.31 0.70 9.75
CA PHE A 481 12.25 0.98 8.66
C PHE A 481 12.83 -0.32 8.13
N GLY A 482 12.85 -0.48 6.80
CA GLY A 482 13.44 -1.65 6.12
C GLY A 482 14.04 -1.28 4.77
N ASN A 483 15.13 -1.89 4.34
CA ASN A 483 15.68 -1.82 2.97
C ASN A 483 15.80 -0.42 2.32
N ASN A 484 15.89 0.67 3.09
CA ASN A 484 16.13 2.00 2.54
C ASN A 484 17.61 2.14 2.16
N HIS A 485 17.86 2.80 1.03
CA HIS A 485 19.20 3.21 0.64
C HIS A 485 19.46 4.68 1.01
N TYR A 486 20.55 4.91 1.74
CA TYR A 486 21.00 6.24 2.16
C TYR A 486 22.31 6.61 1.46
N GLY A 487 22.26 7.65 0.63
CA GLY A 487 23.38 8.13 -0.17
C GLY A 487 23.06 8.14 -1.67
N GLN A 488 23.96 8.74 -2.44
CA GLN A 488 23.76 8.98 -3.88
C GLN A 488 24.22 7.81 -4.77
N ASN A 489 24.80 6.76 -4.18
CA ASN A 489 25.18 5.60 -4.95
C ASN A 489 23.91 4.90 -5.43
N ILE A 490 23.97 4.30 -6.63
CA ILE A 490 22.83 3.57 -7.17
C ILE A 490 22.60 2.34 -6.27
N PRO A 491 21.39 2.14 -5.71
CA PRO A 491 21.07 0.93 -4.96
C PRO A 491 20.83 -0.26 -5.89
N ASP A 492 21.22 -1.45 -5.44
CA ASP A 492 20.82 -2.71 -6.06
C ASP A 492 19.34 -3.04 -5.73
N GLY A 493 18.74 -3.98 -6.46
CA GLY A 493 17.40 -4.51 -6.17
C GLY A 493 16.26 -3.50 -6.33
N ASP A 494 15.15 -3.78 -5.63
CA ASP A 494 13.88 -3.04 -5.64
C ASP A 494 13.91 -1.85 -4.67
N VAL A 495 14.80 -0.88 -4.90
CA VAL A 495 14.90 0.32 -4.06
C VAL A 495 14.76 1.59 -4.88
N GLY A 496 13.85 2.46 -4.44
CA GLY A 496 13.48 3.67 -5.15
C GLY A 496 12.46 3.43 -6.26
N CYS A 497 12.07 4.50 -6.95
CA CYS A 497 11.08 4.38 -8.02
C CYS A 497 11.69 3.68 -9.24
N PRO A 498 10.85 3.17 -10.18
CA PRO A 498 11.32 2.65 -11.45
C PRO A 498 12.34 3.58 -12.13
N ARG A 499 13.45 2.98 -12.56
CA ARG A 499 14.56 3.66 -13.25
C ARG A 499 14.41 3.39 -14.75
N ARG A 500 14.63 4.39 -15.59
CA ARG A 500 14.69 4.23 -17.05
C ARG A 500 16.09 3.94 -17.55
#